data_AF-A0A8B6G8H8-F1
#
_entry.id   AF-A0A8B6G8H8-F1
#
_cell.length_a   1.000
_cell.length_b   1.000
_cell.length_c   1.000
_cell.angle_alpha   90.00
_cell.angle_beta   90.00
_cell.angle_gamma   90.00
#
_symmetry.space_group_name_H-M   'P 1'
#
loop_
_entity.id
_entity.type
_entity.pdbx_description
1 polymer ?
#
loop_
_entity_poly.entity_id
_entity_poly.type
_entity_poly.pdbx_seq_one_letter_code
_entity_poly.pdbx_strand_id
1 'polypeptide(L)'
;MQPIGPPKVTLKPEPFSGKDCWEEYLSHFEDCAELGQWGNRTKLLFLAASLRGQARTYYMSLSAGDRRTYQMLTQKLDQRFGSSKHKNRWLSKLEMRRRMAGESIAEVGDDIRQLAQKAYYDLDLAAQESLALNQLFKVITVEMKCRCIDKECHTIADAVDVIERYESILGDQDKKKSTMIRAVESKDTEGHMSEKGLP
;
A
#
# COMPACT_ATOMS: atom_id res chain seq x y z
N MET A 1 -12.16 44.13 34.28
CA MET A 1 -11.34 42.98 33.83
C MET A 1 -11.80 42.63 32.43
N GLN A 2 -10.93 42.66 31.42
CA GLN A 2 -11.28 42.18 30.08
C GLN A 2 -11.30 40.64 30.11
N PRO A 3 -12.25 39.97 29.42
CA PRO A 3 -12.27 38.52 29.37
C PRO A 3 -11.05 38.02 28.59
N ILE A 4 -10.23 37.20 29.25
CA ILE A 4 -9.14 36.46 28.62
C ILE A 4 -9.82 35.42 27.72
N GLY A 5 -9.83 35.67 26.41
CA GLY A 5 -10.30 34.69 25.43
C GLY A 5 -9.51 33.38 25.54
N PRO A 6 -10.06 32.26 25.04
CA PRO A 6 -9.39 30.96 25.12
C PRO A 6 -7.97 31.07 24.54
N PRO A 7 -6.99 30.34 25.12
CA PRO A 7 -5.61 30.39 24.66
C PRO A 7 -5.56 30.08 23.16
N LYS A 8 -4.86 30.94 22.40
CA LYS A 8 -4.71 30.76 20.95
C LYS A 8 -3.83 29.53 20.70
N VAL A 9 -4.47 28.38 20.48
CA VAL A 9 -3.77 27.14 20.11
C VAL A 9 -3.14 27.37 18.74
N THR A 10 -1.83 27.20 18.63
CA THR A 10 -1.12 27.30 17.35
C THR A 10 -0.32 26.03 17.14
N LEU A 11 -0.66 25.30 16.08
CA LEU A 11 0.13 24.16 15.61
C LEU A 11 1.16 24.68 14.61
N LYS A 12 2.41 24.21 14.73
CA LYS A 12 3.47 24.55 13.77
C LYS A 12 3.45 23.51 12.66
N PRO A 13 3.54 23.92 11.38
CA PRO A 13 3.63 22.96 10.29
C PRO A 13 4.95 22.20 10.40
N GLU A 14 4.91 20.92 10.07
CA GLU A 14 6.11 20.10 9.99
C GLU A 14 7.04 20.60 8.86
N PRO A 15 8.33 20.23 8.87
CA PRO A 15 9.21 20.51 7.75
C PRO A 15 8.89 19.62 6.55
N PHE A 16 8.80 20.19 5.35
CA PHE A 16 8.62 19.40 4.12
C PHE A 16 9.96 19.23 3.40
N SER A 17 10.43 17.99 3.31
CA SER A 17 11.69 17.67 2.65
C SER A 17 11.55 17.51 1.14
N GLY A 18 10.33 17.23 0.64
CA GLY A 18 10.05 16.82 -0.73
C GLY A 18 10.12 15.30 -0.97
N LYS A 19 10.36 14.50 0.06
CA LYS A 19 10.33 13.02 -0.01
C LYS A 19 8.98 12.44 0.42
N ASP A 20 8.32 13.14 1.33
CA ASP A 20 7.03 12.80 1.91
C ASP A 20 5.90 13.10 0.91
N CYS A 21 4.71 12.56 1.14
CA CYS A 21 3.54 12.81 0.29
C CYS A 21 3.16 14.30 0.34
N TRP A 22 3.14 14.98 -0.81
CA TRP A 22 2.87 16.41 -0.88
C TRP A 22 1.43 16.74 -0.44
N GLU A 23 0.47 15.91 -0.82
CA GLU A 23 -0.96 16.07 -0.50
C GLU A 23 -1.23 15.94 0.99
N GLU A 24 -0.66 14.92 1.64
CA GLU A 24 -0.76 14.73 3.09
C GLU A 24 -0.12 15.90 3.84
N TYR A 25 1.08 16.32 3.41
CA TYR A 25 1.75 17.47 3.99
C TYR A 25 0.92 18.76 3.82
N LEU A 26 0.36 18.99 2.62
CA LEU A 26 -0.44 20.18 2.34
C LEU A 26 -1.73 20.19 3.17
N SER A 27 -2.39 19.04 3.34
CA SER A 27 -3.55 18.89 4.23
C SER A 27 -3.19 19.29 5.66
N HIS A 28 -2.14 18.70 6.23
CA HIS A 28 -1.67 19.06 7.58
C HIS A 28 -1.28 20.54 7.70
N PHE A 29 -0.64 21.11 6.67
CA PHE A 29 -0.28 22.52 6.63
C PHE A 29 -1.54 23.42 6.65
N GLU A 30 -2.59 23.06 5.92
CA GLU A 30 -3.85 23.80 5.90
C GLU A 30 -4.58 23.71 7.25
N ASP A 31 -4.58 22.54 7.91
CA ASP A 31 -5.13 22.37 9.26
C ASP A 31 -4.41 23.29 10.27
N CYS A 32 -3.07 23.35 10.21
CA CYS A 32 -2.28 24.29 11.02
C CYS A 32 -2.67 25.75 10.75
N ALA A 33 -2.88 26.07 9.47
CA ALA A 33 -3.18 27.42 9.03
C ALA A 33 -4.60 27.86 9.40
N GLU A 34 -5.57 26.95 9.37
CA GLU A 34 -6.94 27.17 9.82
C GLU A 34 -6.97 27.40 11.34
N LEU A 35 -6.36 26.52 12.12
CA LEU A 35 -6.25 26.66 13.57
C LEU A 35 -5.54 27.97 13.96
N GLY A 36 -4.49 28.33 13.22
CA GLY A 36 -3.74 29.57 13.40
C GLY A 36 -4.40 30.82 12.82
N GLN A 37 -5.51 30.68 12.09
CA GLN A 37 -6.20 31.74 11.34
C GLN A 37 -5.25 32.54 10.41
N TRP A 38 -4.41 31.84 9.66
CA TRP A 38 -3.41 32.47 8.80
C TRP A 38 -4.02 33.02 7.51
N GLY A 39 -3.76 34.30 7.24
CA GLY A 39 -3.96 34.87 5.91
C GLY A 39 -2.92 34.38 4.90
N ASN A 40 -3.20 34.58 3.61
CA ASN A 40 -2.37 34.09 2.49
C ASN A 40 -0.89 34.50 2.59
N ARG A 41 -0.58 35.71 3.07
CA ARG A 41 0.79 36.17 3.24
C ARG A 41 1.54 35.34 4.29
N THR A 42 0.88 35.03 5.40
CA THR A 42 1.41 34.21 6.48
C THR A 42 1.58 32.76 6.03
N LYS A 43 0.57 32.17 5.37
CA LYS A 43 0.67 30.84 4.75
C LYS A 43 1.88 30.73 3.82
N LEU A 44 2.06 31.70 2.92
CA LEU A 44 3.21 31.73 2.01
C LEU A 44 4.56 31.71 2.75
N LEU A 45 4.71 32.55 3.79
CA LEU A 45 5.97 32.64 4.55
C LEU A 45 6.24 31.37 5.33
N PHE A 46 5.24 30.81 6.01
CA PHE A 46 5.38 29.56 6.74
C PHE A 46 5.70 28.40 5.80
N LEU A 47 4.99 28.27 4.68
CA LEU A 47 5.26 27.24 3.70
C LEU A 47 6.71 27.32 3.22
N ALA A 48 7.16 28.51 2.79
CA ALA A 48 8.54 28.72 2.36
C ALA A 48 9.58 28.43 3.47
N ALA A 49 9.24 28.74 4.73
CA ALA A 49 10.07 28.51 5.90
C ALA A 49 10.08 27.04 6.37
N SER A 50 9.08 26.24 6.01
CA SER A 50 8.99 24.80 6.30
C SER A 50 9.73 23.95 5.27
N LEU A 51 10.04 24.46 4.08
CA LEU A 51 10.77 23.69 3.06
C LEU A 51 12.19 23.37 3.48
N ARG A 52 12.59 22.10 3.36
CA ARG A 52 13.93 21.56 3.64
C ARG A 52 14.41 20.70 2.46
N GLY A 53 15.69 20.32 2.48
CA GLY A 53 16.26 19.38 1.51
C GLY A 53 15.96 19.74 0.05
N GLN A 54 15.50 18.76 -0.73
CA GLN A 54 15.20 18.95 -2.16
C GLN A 54 14.07 19.96 -2.41
N ALA A 55 13.09 20.05 -1.52
CA ALA A 55 12.02 21.05 -1.63
C ALA A 55 12.57 22.47 -1.48
N ARG A 56 13.50 22.69 -0.54
CA ARG A 56 14.19 23.98 -0.38
C ARG A 56 15.05 24.32 -1.59
N THR A 57 15.80 23.37 -2.14
CA THR A 57 16.60 23.57 -3.35
C THR A 57 15.73 23.93 -4.54
N TYR A 58 14.60 23.23 -4.74
CA TYR A 58 13.66 23.55 -5.81
C TYR A 58 13.04 24.95 -5.62
N TYR A 59 12.61 25.29 -4.41
CA TYR A 59 12.15 26.64 -4.09
C TYR A 59 13.17 27.71 -4.46
N MET A 60 14.46 27.49 -4.18
CA MET A 60 15.54 28.41 -4.54
C MET A 60 15.82 28.52 -6.05
N SER A 61 15.34 27.57 -6.85
CA SER A 61 15.40 27.66 -8.32
C SER A 61 14.21 28.39 -8.96
N LEU A 62 13.11 28.59 -8.22
CA LEU A 62 11.91 29.26 -8.75
C LEU A 62 12.13 30.75 -9.01
N SER A 63 11.40 31.34 -9.96
CA SER A 63 11.44 32.79 -10.18
C SER A 63 10.84 33.56 -9.00
N ALA A 64 11.12 34.86 -8.89
CA ALA A 64 10.49 35.71 -7.88
C ALA A 64 8.96 35.77 -8.04
N GLY A 65 8.46 35.70 -9.28
CA GLY A 65 7.03 35.63 -9.58
C GLY A 65 6.38 34.38 -9.00
N ASP A 66 7.02 33.23 -9.22
CA ASP A 66 6.53 31.92 -8.72
C ASP A 66 6.49 31.83 -7.18
N ARG A 67 7.31 32.62 -6.49
CA ARG A 67 7.34 32.70 -5.02
C ARG A 67 6.44 33.79 -4.43
N ARG A 68 5.73 34.55 -5.28
CA ARG A 68 5.06 35.80 -4.87
C ARG A 68 3.78 35.57 -4.07
N THR A 69 3.02 34.52 -4.40
CA THR A 69 1.74 34.24 -3.76
C THR A 69 1.70 32.80 -3.27
N TYR A 70 0.86 32.55 -2.26
CA TYR A 70 0.66 31.21 -1.73
C TYR A 70 0.22 30.23 -2.83
N GLN A 71 -0.76 30.63 -3.64
CA GLN A 71 -1.31 29.82 -4.73
C GLN A 71 -0.27 29.47 -5.80
N MET A 72 0.59 30.40 -6.20
CA MET A 72 1.63 30.11 -7.19
C MET A 72 2.68 29.15 -6.62
N LEU A 73 3.07 29.35 -5.36
CA LEU A 73 4.06 28.49 -4.71
C LEU A 73 3.51 27.07 -4.53
N THR A 74 2.28 26.90 -4.03
CA THR A 74 1.67 25.59 -3.87
C THR A 74 1.52 24.88 -5.21
N GLN A 75 1.10 25.57 -6.27
CA GLN A 75 1.02 25.01 -7.61
C GLN A 75 2.38 24.50 -8.12
N LYS A 76 3.47 25.26 -7.90
CA LYS A 76 4.80 24.84 -8.33
C LYS A 76 5.33 23.65 -7.54
N LEU A 77 5.03 23.59 -6.25
CA LEU A 77 5.38 22.47 -5.39
C LEU A 77 4.58 21.22 -5.77
N ASP A 78 3.29 21.38 -6.06
CA ASP A 78 2.42 20.31 -6.56
C ASP A 78 2.90 19.75 -7.92
N GLN A 79 3.26 20.60 -8.88
CA GLN A 79 3.84 20.14 -10.15
C GLN A 79 5.15 19.35 -9.99
N ARG A 80 5.91 19.63 -8.93
CA ARG A 80 7.22 19.02 -8.69
C ARG A 80 7.14 17.76 -7.84
N PHE A 81 6.40 17.84 -6.74
CA PHE A 81 6.33 16.86 -5.64
C PHE A 81 4.93 16.26 -5.47
N GLY A 82 3.92 16.82 -6.12
CA GLY A 82 2.58 16.30 -6.14
C GLY A 82 2.52 14.90 -6.74
N SER A 83 1.53 14.19 -6.26
CA SER A 83 1.31 12.77 -6.47
C SER A 83 1.09 12.39 -7.92
N SER A 84 0.88 13.26 -8.91
CA SER A 84 0.89 12.81 -10.32
C SER A 84 2.17 12.01 -10.68
N LYS A 85 3.31 12.33 -10.03
CA LYS A 85 4.57 11.57 -10.15
C LYS A 85 4.71 10.44 -9.12
N HIS A 86 4.01 10.49 -7.99
CA HIS A 86 4.02 9.41 -6.98
C HIS A 86 2.95 8.35 -7.24
N LYS A 87 1.74 8.73 -7.66
CA LYS A 87 0.68 7.92 -8.24
C LYS A 87 1.24 6.98 -9.30
N ASN A 88 1.95 7.48 -10.31
CA ASN A 88 2.58 6.61 -11.31
C ASN A 88 3.58 5.63 -10.70
N ARG A 89 4.36 6.04 -9.69
CA ARG A 89 5.26 5.13 -8.96
C ARG A 89 4.49 4.05 -8.21
N TRP A 90 3.42 4.40 -7.50
CA TRP A 90 2.59 3.45 -6.76
C TRP A 90 1.82 2.52 -7.69
N LEU A 91 1.29 3.04 -8.81
CA LEU A 91 0.71 2.26 -9.89
C LEU A 91 1.72 1.27 -10.45
N SER A 92 2.94 1.69 -10.78
CA SER A 92 3.99 0.77 -11.23
C SER A 92 4.32 -0.29 -10.19
N LYS A 93 4.42 0.07 -8.89
CA LYS A 93 4.62 -0.92 -7.81
C LYS A 93 3.46 -1.90 -7.68
N LEU A 94 2.23 -1.42 -7.77
CA LEU A 94 1.01 -2.22 -7.72
C LEU A 94 0.97 -3.20 -8.91
N GLU A 95 1.23 -2.72 -10.12
CA GLU A 95 1.27 -3.51 -11.34
C GLU A 95 2.38 -4.56 -11.34
N MET A 96 3.53 -4.24 -10.74
CA MET A 96 4.67 -5.15 -10.61
C MET A 96 4.54 -6.11 -9.41
N ARG A 97 3.60 -5.89 -8.49
CA ARG A 97 3.40 -6.78 -7.35
C ARG A 97 3.06 -8.18 -7.84
N ARG A 98 3.79 -9.17 -7.35
CA ARG A 98 3.59 -10.61 -7.59
C ARG A 98 3.72 -11.33 -6.26
N ARG A 99 2.96 -12.41 -6.04
CA ARG A 99 3.14 -13.27 -4.88
C ARG A 99 4.49 -13.99 -4.98
N MET A 100 5.32 -13.89 -3.94
CA MET A 100 6.61 -14.55 -3.87
C MET A 100 6.46 -16.00 -3.35
N ALA A 101 7.44 -16.85 -3.63
CA ALA A 101 7.42 -18.23 -3.13
C ALA A 101 7.45 -18.24 -1.59
N GLY A 102 6.49 -18.93 -0.97
CA GLY A 102 6.36 -19.02 0.49
C GLY A 102 5.66 -17.83 1.15
N GLU A 103 5.29 -16.80 0.38
CA GLU A 103 4.52 -15.66 0.89
C GLU A 103 3.05 -16.04 1.09
N SER A 104 2.47 -15.66 2.23
CA SER A 104 1.05 -15.92 2.52
C SER A 104 0.14 -15.04 1.66
N ILE A 105 -1.06 -15.50 1.37
CA ILE A 105 -2.01 -14.69 0.61
C ILE A 105 -2.49 -13.46 1.39
N ALA A 106 -2.54 -13.53 2.73
CA ALA A 106 -2.84 -12.39 3.58
C ALA A 106 -1.80 -11.26 3.44
N GLU A 107 -0.50 -11.58 3.49
CA GLU A 107 0.58 -10.60 3.27
C GLU A 107 0.48 -9.94 1.89
N VAL A 108 0.19 -10.74 0.85
CA VAL A 108 -0.03 -10.22 -0.50
C VAL A 108 -1.24 -9.29 -0.57
N GLY A 109 -2.34 -9.69 0.06
CA GLY A 109 -3.58 -8.92 0.10
C GLY A 109 -3.39 -7.57 0.76
N ASP A 110 -2.75 -7.54 1.93
CA ASP A 110 -2.48 -6.30 2.68
C ASP A 110 -1.56 -5.36 1.90
N ASP A 111 -0.48 -5.87 1.30
CA ASP A 111 0.41 -5.08 0.46
C ASP A 111 -0.32 -4.49 -0.75
N ILE A 112 -1.12 -5.29 -1.46
CA ILE A 112 -1.88 -4.84 -2.62
C ILE A 112 -2.88 -3.75 -2.23
N ARG A 113 -3.59 -3.93 -1.11
CA ARG A 113 -4.53 -2.92 -0.59
C ARG A 113 -3.82 -1.61 -0.26
N GLN A 114 -2.70 -1.66 0.45
CA GLN A 114 -1.92 -0.46 0.78
C GLN A 114 -1.35 0.24 -0.47
N LEU A 115 -0.87 -0.53 -1.45
CA LEU A 115 -0.38 0.01 -2.72
C LEU A 115 -1.52 0.66 -3.51
N ALA A 116 -2.71 0.05 -3.54
CA ALA A 116 -3.88 0.61 -4.21
C ALA A 116 -4.36 1.91 -3.55
N GLN A 117 -4.41 1.97 -2.22
CA GLN A 117 -4.75 3.20 -1.48
C GLN A 117 -3.81 4.36 -1.84
N LYS A 118 -2.50 4.09 -1.96
CA LYS A 118 -1.50 5.09 -2.36
C LYS A 118 -1.58 5.45 -3.86
N ALA A 119 -1.93 4.48 -4.70
CA ALA A 119 -2.02 4.64 -6.15
C ALA A 119 -3.33 5.27 -6.62
N TYR A 120 -4.38 5.22 -5.81
CA TYR A 120 -5.72 5.68 -6.16
C TYR A 120 -6.32 6.53 -5.04
N TYR A 121 -5.48 7.29 -4.34
CA TYR A 121 -5.87 8.13 -3.19
C TYR A 121 -6.97 9.15 -3.53
N ASP A 122 -7.12 9.49 -4.82
CA ASP A 122 -8.11 10.40 -5.38
C ASP A 122 -9.48 9.75 -5.68
N LEU A 123 -9.58 8.43 -5.56
CA LEU A 123 -10.83 7.69 -5.74
C LEU A 123 -11.48 7.38 -4.38
N ASP A 124 -12.78 7.08 -4.38
CA ASP A 124 -13.46 6.61 -3.17
C ASP A 124 -12.96 5.22 -2.74
N LEU A 125 -13.18 4.89 -1.46
CA LEU A 125 -12.67 3.65 -0.87
C LEU A 125 -13.21 2.37 -1.55
N ALA A 126 -14.43 2.39 -2.08
CA ALA A 126 -15.00 1.22 -2.75
C ALA A 126 -14.33 1.00 -4.12
N ALA A 127 -14.07 2.09 -4.86
CA ALA A 127 -13.29 2.03 -6.10
C ALA A 127 -11.84 1.55 -5.84
N GLN A 128 -11.20 2.04 -4.78
CA GLN A 128 -9.86 1.59 -4.38
C GLN A 128 -9.84 0.09 -4.06
N GLU A 129 -10.80 -0.41 -3.28
CA GLU A 129 -10.90 -1.83 -2.91
C GLU A 129 -11.16 -2.72 -4.14
N SER A 130 -12.02 -2.29 -5.07
CA SER A 130 -12.29 -3.01 -6.33
C SER A 130 -11.04 -3.10 -7.21
N LEU A 131 -10.26 -2.02 -7.31
CA LEU A 131 -9.00 -2.00 -8.06
C LEU A 131 -7.93 -2.88 -7.40
N ALA A 132 -7.85 -2.86 -6.07
CA ALA A 132 -6.99 -3.77 -5.30
C ALA A 132 -7.35 -5.23 -5.57
N LEU A 133 -8.63 -5.59 -5.49
CA LEU A 133 -9.12 -6.95 -5.73
C LEU A 133 -8.80 -7.43 -7.16
N ASN A 134 -9.02 -6.57 -8.15
CA ASN A 134 -8.65 -6.85 -9.53
C ASN A 134 -7.14 -7.10 -9.69
N GLN A 135 -6.31 -6.41 -8.91
CA GLN A 135 -4.86 -6.66 -8.91
C GLN A 135 -4.51 -7.98 -8.22
N LEU A 136 -5.18 -8.32 -7.10
CA LEU A 136 -5.00 -9.62 -6.43
C LEU A 136 -5.28 -10.78 -7.40
N PHE A 137 -6.36 -10.68 -8.19
CA PHE A 137 -6.71 -11.68 -9.19
C PHE A 137 -5.67 -11.88 -10.31
N LYS A 138 -4.72 -10.95 -10.49
CA LYS A 138 -3.61 -11.11 -11.44
C LYS A 138 -2.40 -11.82 -10.83
N VAL A 139 -2.32 -11.93 -9.50
CA VAL A 139 -1.15 -12.48 -8.80
C VAL A 139 -1.42 -13.84 -8.16
N ILE A 140 -2.64 -14.35 -8.27
CA ILE A 140 -3.06 -15.68 -7.81
C ILE A 140 -3.29 -16.62 -9.00
N THR A 141 -3.44 -17.92 -8.72
CA THR A 141 -3.72 -18.91 -9.76
C THR A 141 -5.13 -18.71 -10.34
N VAL A 142 -5.32 -19.16 -11.60
CA VAL A 142 -6.64 -19.13 -12.25
C VAL A 142 -7.68 -19.91 -11.45
N GLU A 143 -7.28 -21.04 -10.86
CA GLU A 143 -8.16 -21.83 -10.01
C GLU A 143 -8.67 -21.02 -8.82
N MET A 144 -7.77 -20.38 -8.07
CA MET A 144 -8.16 -19.55 -6.92
C MET A 144 -9.01 -18.35 -7.33
N LYS A 145 -8.68 -17.72 -8.46
CA LYS A 145 -9.51 -16.65 -9.03
C LYS A 145 -10.93 -17.12 -9.32
N CYS A 146 -11.11 -18.29 -9.95
CA CYS A 146 -12.44 -18.85 -10.19
C CYS A 146 -13.19 -19.09 -8.87
N ARG A 147 -12.51 -19.62 -7.83
CA ARG A 147 -13.14 -19.80 -6.50
C ARG A 147 -13.61 -18.49 -5.91
N CYS A 148 -12.84 -17.41 -6.02
CA CYS A 148 -13.25 -16.09 -5.54
C CYS A 148 -14.47 -15.56 -6.32
N ILE A 149 -14.52 -15.77 -7.63
CA ILE A 149 -15.66 -15.37 -8.47
C ILE A 149 -16.91 -16.17 -8.10
N ASP A 150 -16.81 -17.49 -7.96
CA ASP A 150 -17.93 -18.37 -7.57
C ASP A 150 -18.48 -18.04 -6.18
N LYS A 151 -17.67 -17.38 -5.33
CA LYS A 151 -18.04 -16.94 -3.98
C LYS A 151 -18.42 -15.47 -3.90
N GLU A 152 -18.49 -14.78 -5.04
CA GLU A 152 -18.87 -13.36 -5.12
C GLU A 152 -18.00 -12.46 -4.22
N CYS A 153 -16.67 -12.70 -4.19
CA CYS A 153 -15.77 -11.85 -3.43
C CYS A 153 -15.83 -10.40 -3.92
N HIS A 154 -16.03 -9.45 -3.00
CA HIS A 154 -16.10 -8.02 -3.30
C HIS A 154 -14.94 -7.24 -2.69
N THR A 155 -14.24 -7.82 -1.72
CA THR A 155 -13.11 -7.22 -1.02
C THR A 155 -11.87 -8.12 -1.09
N ILE A 156 -10.70 -7.54 -0.81
CA ILE A 156 -9.46 -8.31 -0.62
C ILE A 156 -9.63 -9.30 0.55
N ALA A 157 -10.36 -8.90 1.60
CA ALA A 157 -10.58 -9.76 2.77
C ALA A 157 -11.37 -11.02 2.38
N ASP A 158 -12.45 -10.87 1.61
CA ASP A 158 -13.23 -12.02 1.13
C ASP A 158 -12.37 -12.98 0.31
N ALA A 159 -11.53 -12.44 -0.58
CA ALA A 159 -10.66 -13.24 -1.42
C ALA A 159 -9.59 -13.97 -0.61
N VAL A 160 -8.96 -13.29 0.36
CA VAL A 160 -7.97 -13.90 1.27
C VAL A 160 -8.60 -15.05 2.04
N ASP A 161 -9.76 -14.84 2.67
CA ASP A 161 -10.47 -15.88 3.43
C ASP A 161 -10.81 -17.11 2.57
N VAL A 162 -11.25 -16.89 1.34
CA VAL A 162 -11.52 -17.98 0.39
C VAL A 162 -10.23 -18.73 0.06
N ILE A 163 -9.17 -18.03 -0.32
CA ILE A 163 -7.92 -18.65 -0.77
C ILE A 163 -7.27 -19.43 0.36
N GLU A 164 -7.15 -18.86 1.57
CA GLU A 164 -6.57 -19.55 2.72
C GLU A 164 -7.31 -20.84 3.05
N ARG A 165 -8.65 -20.84 2.98
CA ARG A 165 -9.45 -22.04 3.19
C ARG A 165 -9.11 -23.14 2.19
N TYR A 166 -8.96 -22.79 0.90
CA TYR A 166 -8.60 -23.76 -0.14
C TYR A 166 -7.15 -24.23 -0.02
N GLU A 167 -6.20 -23.33 0.29
CA GLU A 167 -4.80 -23.67 0.49
C GLU A 167 -4.61 -24.62 1.68
N SER A 168 -5.35 -24.44 2.77
CA SER A 168 -5.35 -25.37 3.90
C SER A 168 -5.83 -26.77 3.50
N ILE A 169 -6.91 -26.85 2.71
CA ILE A 169 -7.47 -28.14 2.26
C ILE A 169 -6.50 -28.84 1.31
N LEU A 170 -5.90 -28.11 0.37
CA LEU A 170 -4.95 -28.66 -0.60
C LEU A 170 -3.65 -29.11 0.09
N GLY A 171 -3.13 -28.32 1.03
CA GLY A 171 -1.95 -28.68 1.81
C GLY A 171 -2.14 -29.97 2.63
N ASP A 172 -3.34 -30.22 3.14
CA ASP A 172 -3.67 -31.47 3.83
C ASP A 172 -3.76 -32.67 2.88
N GLN A 173 -4.22 -32.46 1.64
CA GLN A 173 -4.26 -33.52 0.61
C GLN A 173 -2.85 -33.93 0.19
N ASP A 174 -1.94 -32.99 0.02
CA ASP A 174 -0.54 -33.27 -0.35
C ASP A 174 0.24 -33.96 0.77
N LYS A 175 0.01 -33.57 2.04
CA LYS A 175 0.57 -34.28 3.20
C LYS A 175 0.07 -35.73 3.28
N LYS A 176 -1.22 -35.98 3.01
CA LYS A 176 -1.81 -37.33 2.97
C LYS A 176 -1.20 -38.17 1.84
N LYS A 177 -1.06 -37.62 0.64
CA LYS A 177 -0.41 -38.31 -0.50
C LYS A 177 1.06 -38.64 -0.21
N SER A 178 1.82 -37.70 0.34
CA SER A 178 3.23 -37.91 0.69
C SER A 178 3.42 -38.99 1.77
N THR A 179 2.53 -39.01 2.78
CA THR A 179 2.52 -40.05 3.82
C THR A 179 2.19 -41.43 3.22
N MET A 180 1.21 -41.51 2.31
CA MET A 180 0.84 -42.75 1.63
C MET A 180 1.97 -43.29 0.75
N ILE A 181 2.64 -42.43 -0.03
CA ILE A 181 3.77 -42.84 -0.89
C ILE A 181 4.91 -43.44 -0.04
N ARG A 182 5.28 -42.78 1.07
CA ARG A 182 6.32 -43.29 1.99
C ARG A 182 5.94 -44.64 2.62
N ALA A 183 4.67 -44.82 2.98
CA ALA A 183 4.18 -46.07 3.56
C ALA A 183 4.21 -47.25 2.57
N VAL A 184 4.00 -46.98 1.28
CA VAL A 184 4.11 -47.99 0.21
C VAL A 184 5.57 -48.38 -0.03
N GLU A 185 6.48 -47.42 -0.12
CA GLU A 185 7.93 -47.70 -0.29
C GLU A 185 8.52 -48.52 0.87
N SER A 186 8.04 -48.31 2.11
CA SER A 186 8.45 -49.13 3.26
C SER A 186 7.90 -50.56 3.26
N LYS A 187 6.81 -50.84 2.54
CA LYS A 187 6.26 -52.20 2.43
C LYS A 187 6.94 -53.06 1.36
N ASP A 188 7.47 -52.43 0.31
CA ASP A 188 8.15 -53.13 -0.76
C ASP A 188 9.57 -53.59 -0.39
N THR A 189 10.13 -53.07 0.72
CA THR A 189 11.46 -53.44 1.21
C THR A 189 11.48 -54.61 2.20
N GLU A 190 10.33 -55.04 2.75
CA GLU A 190 10.24 -56.20 3.67
C GLU A 190 9.89 -57.52 2.96
N GLY A 191 9.56 -57.50 1.66
CA GLY A 191 9.09 -58.68 0.91
C GLY A 191 10.16 -59.55 0.24
N HIS A 192 11.46 -59.28 0.38
CA HIS A 192 12.51 -59.93 -0.43
C HIS A 192 13.60 -60.71 0.33
N MET A 193 13.37 -61.09 1.60
CA MET A 193 14.29 -61.99 2.31
C MET A 193 13.54 -63.14 2.99
N SER A 194 13.17 -64.19 2.24
CA SER A 194 13.08 -65.58 2.72
C SER A 194 12.73 -66.54 1.58
N GLU A 195 13.70 -66.89 0.72
CA GLU A 195 13.70 -68.21 0.07
C GLU A 195 15.05 -68.52 -0.60
N LYS A 196 15.96 -69.14 0.15
CA LYS A 196 16.99 -70.10 -0.30
C LYS A 196 17.31 -70.93 0.95
N GLY A 197 17.04 -72.23 1.07
CA GLY A 197 17.05 -73.30 0.09
C GLY A 197 17.96 -74.38 0.69
N LEU A 198 17.34 -75.43 1.25
CA LEU A 198 18.00 -76.63 1.80
C LEU A 198 18.70 -77.41 0.67
N PRO A 199 19.82 -78.08 0.92
CA PRO A 199 19.79 -79.52 1.19
C PRO A 199 20.55 -79.94 2.46
#